data_AF-A0A8F5V762-F1
#
_entry.id   AF-A0A8F5V762-F1
#
_cell.length_a   1.000
_cell.length_b   1.000
_cell.length_c   1.000
_cell.angle_alpha   90.00
_cell.angle_beta   90.00
_cell.angle_gamma   90.00
#
_symmetry.space_group_name_H-M   'P 1'
#
loop_
_entity.id
_entity.type
_entity.pdbx_description
1 polymer ?
#
loop_
_entity_poly.entity_id
_entity_poly.type
_entity_poly.pdbx_seq_one_letter_code
_entity_poly.pdbx_strand_id
1 'polypeptide(L)'
;MQKQCQDGFYTTFSSYPFMLDYHKEQSKNSRWVKARVSDLEIQPLDKGSALCTNLSAFAAGTTQEAVDDTAENLGLAMCINGELFPMRMTAYKSLLDRAKIGGTALPKLSREVLAEVLNACLRLYSADALLLIRDEKVAAVHSGDAVDYSVLPIDELLTALKTKLDARFSGNEFESGYCDHAMVSAAWTMPDQKEDLLGAYTKLLDSQGKTAMASKLTPGVRFMSSDTGVASAKVSALLVSGKRSIHIGGCIAVDHRHQSKVSDFDTALDQLFAQFGDSIAKLQKLLEIHLDYPVNAMTRVCKKLSLPKKAAVEAIAMYEMAYGGGPATAHDVFLAMQEIPFILRTENTPESKMLVIEENMARALSFRWSDYDLAKAVSY
;
A
#
# COMPACT_ATOMS: atom_id res chain seq x y z
N MET A 1 -19.21 -0.57 15.68
CA MET A 1 -17.73 -0.57 15.57
C MET A 1 -17.35 -1.88 14.93
N GLN A 2 -16.61 -1.88 13.82
CA GLN A 2 -16.15 -3.12 13.20
C GLN A 2 -15.20 -3.84 14.17
N LYS A 3 -15.31 -5.17 14.26
CA LYS A 3 -14.40 -5.97 15.09
C LYS A 3 -13.17 -6.36 14.30
N GLN A 4 -12.04 -6.53 14.99
CA GLN A 4 -10.75 -6.85 14.38
C GLN A 4 -10.76 -8.12 13.52
N CYS A 5 -11.64 -9.09 13.78
CA CYS A 5 -11.71 -10.28 12.93
C CYS A 5 -12.37 -10.01 11.55
N GLN A 6 -13.18 -8.95 11.39
CA GLN A 6 -13.96 -8.70 10.18
C GLN A 6 -13.08 -8.27 9.00
N ASP A 7 -13.34 -8.78 7.80
CA ASP A 7 -12.51 -8.49 6.61
C ASP A 7 -12.48 -7.00 6.23
N GLY A 8 -13.53 -6.26 6.60
CA GLY A 8 -13.62 -4.82 6.38
C GLY A 8 -12.97 -3.95 7.46
N PHE A 9 -12.35 -4.54 8.50
CA PHE A 9 -11.77 -3.80 9.61
C PHE A 9 -10.60 -2.91 9.16
N TYR A 10 -10.60 -1.68 9.65
CA TYR A 10 -9.46 -0.78 9.61
C TYR A 10 -9.43 0.09 10.87
N THR A 11 -8.25 0.64 11.15
CA THR A 11 -8.05 1.60 12.23
C THR A 11 -7.10 2.71 11.78
N THR A 12 -7.20 3.87 12.42
CA THR A 12 -6.32 5.02 12.21
C THR A 12 -5.67 5.45 13.52
N PHE A 13 -4.52 6.11 13.41
CA PHE A 13 -3.73 6.56 14.55
C PHE A 13 -3.39 8.03 14.39
N SER A 14 -3.62 8.82 15.44
CA SER A 14 -3.16 10.21 15.53
C SER A 14 -1.88 10.36 16.36
N SER A 15 -1.34 9.25 16.88
CA SER A 15 -0.20 9.23 17.79
C SER A 15 0.68 8.01 17.50
N TYR A 16 1.98 8.25 17.35
CA TYR A 16 2.96 7.18 17.10
C TYR A 16 3.01 6.13 18.22
N PRO A 17 3.09 6.49 19.52
CA PRO A 17 3.03 5.51 20.60
C PRO A 17 1.83 4.55 20.52
N PHE A 18 0.63 5.05 20.22
CA PHE A 18 -0.55 4.18 20.08
C PHE A 18 -0.46 3.25 18.87
N MET A 19 0.07 3.73 17.75
CA MET A 19 0.32 2.88 16.59
C MET A 19 1.35 1.79 16.88
N LEU A 20 2.44 2.15 17.56
CA LEU A 20 3.49 1.20 17.93
C LEU A 20 2.97 0.14 18.91
N ASP A 21 2.24 0.53 19.94
CA ASP A 21 1.67 -0.39 20.92
C ASP A 21 0.64 -1.34 20.27
N TYR A 22 -0.18 -0.82 19.34
CA TYR A 22 -1.08 -1.66 18.54
C TYR A 22 -0.33 -2.75 17.76
N HIS A 23 0.76 -2.38 17.06
CA HIS A 23 1.51 -3.37 16.28
C HIS A 23 2.33 -4.32 17.14
N LYS A 24 2.80 -3.91 18.32
CA LYS A 24 3.41 -4.83 19.30
C LYS A 24 2.42 -5.88 19.78
N GLU A 25 1.20 -5.47 20.13
CA GLU A 25 0.16 -6.39 20.57
C GLU A 25 -0.29 -7.31 19.42
N GLN A 26 -0.44 -6.76 18.20
CA GLN A 26 -0.74 -7.56 17.01
C GLN A 26 0.36 -8.57 16.70
N SER A 27 1.63 -8.19 16.81
CA SER A 27 2.79 -9.06 16.59
C SER A 27 2.80 -10.22 17.60
N LYS A 28 2.58 -9.91 18.88
CA LYS A 28 2.46 -10.88 19.97
C LYS A 28 1.31 -11.88 19.79
N ASN A 29 0.18 -11.43 19.26
CA ASN A 29 -1.01 -12.26 19.05
C ASN A 29 -1.05 -12.96 17.68
N SER A 30 -0.14 -12.61 16.77
CA SER A 30 -0.01 -13.26 15.46
C SER A 30 0.71 -14.60 15.59
N ARG A 31 0.25 -15.61 14.86
CA ARG A 31 0.90 -16.92 14.78
C ARG A 31 1.42 -17.16 13.36
N TRP A 32 2.73 -17.36 13.26
CA TRP A 32 3.38 -17.82 12.04
C TRP A 32 3.56 -19.34 12.11
N VAL A 33 2.89 -20.07 11.22
CA VAL A 33 2.85 -21.55 11.24
C VAL A 33 3.47 -22.09 9.96
N LYS A 34 4.41 -23.04 10.09
CA LYS A 34 4.93 -23.80 8.95
C LYS A 34 4.12 -25.08 8.77
N ALA A 35 3.74 -25.37 7.53
CA ALA A 35 3.09 -26.61 7.14
C ALA A 35 3.48 -26.96 5.70
N ARG A 36 3.42 -28.24 5.31
CA ARG A 36 3.58 -28.60 3.90
C ARG A 36 2.33 -28.19 3.13
N VAL A 37 2.53 -27.71 1.91
CA VAL A 37 1.41 -27.34 1.02
C VAL A 37 0.47 -28.53 0.80
N SER A 38 1.02 -29.74 0.66
CA SER A 38 0.26 -30.99 0.50
C SER A 38 -0.63 -31.36 1.70
N ASP A 39 -0.32 -30.83 2.88
CA ASP A 39 -0.98 -31.18 4.14
C ASP A 39 -2.08 -30.16 4.49
N LEU A 40 -2.19 -29.07 3.73
CA LEU A 40 -3.26 -28.09 3.86
C LEU A 40 -4.56 -28.64 3.27
N GLU A 41 -5.65 -28.48 4.01
CA GLU A 41 -6.98 -28.87 3.54
C GLU A 41 -7.93 -27.68 3.60
N ILE A 42 -8.61 -27.42 2.50
CA ILE A 42 -9.60 -26.36 2.35
C ILE A 42 -11.00 -26.94 2.49
N GLN A 43 -11.83 -26.29 3.29
CA GLN A 43 -13.22 -26.65 3.53
C GLN A 43 -14.13 -25.50 3.08
N PRO A 44 -15.29 -25.80 2.46
CA PRO A 44 -16.26 -24.77 2.11
C PRO A 44 -16.90 -24.18 3.37
N LEU A 45 -16.94 -22.86 3.45
CA LEU A 45 -17.53 -22.12 4.57
C LEU A 45 -18.42 -21.01 4.02
N ASP A 46 -19.43 -21.32 3.23
CA ASP A 46 -20.51 -20.36 2.94
C ASP A 46 -21.69 -20.52 3.90
N LYS A 47 -22.72 -19.68 3.74
CA LYS A 47 -23.92 -19.69 4.57
C LYS A 47 -24.70 -21.01 4.53
N GLY A 48 -24.48 -21.86 3.52
CA GLY A 48 -25.09 -23.19 3.41
C GLY A 48 -24.29 -24.30 4.09
N SER A 49 -23.03 -24.04 4.46
CA SER A 49 -22.14 -25.00 5.07
C SER A 49 -22.54 -25.35 6.51
N ALA A 50 -22.50 -26.64 6.86
CA ALA A 50 -22.69 -27.10 8.24
C ALA A 50 -21.63 -26.54 9.21
N LEU A 51 -20.47 -26.12 8.69
CA LEU A 51 -19.43 -25.46 9.49
C LEU A 51 -19.87 -24.07 9.96
N CYS A 52 -20.73 -23.37 9.22
CA CYS A 52 -21.16 -22.02 9.56
C CYS A 52 -21.87 -21.96 10.93
N THR A 53 -22.51 -23.05 11.36
CA THR A 53 -23.23 -23.15 12.65
C THR A 53 -22.51 -24.03 13.69
N ASN A 54 -21.33 -24.57 13.35
CA ASN A 54 -20.57 -25.49 14.22
C ASN A 54 -19.28 -24.83 14.72
N LEU A 55 -19.41 -23.87 15.63
CA LEU A 55 -18.25 -23.16 16.19
C LEU A 55 -17.23 -24.09 16.85
N SER A 56 -17.67 -25.21 17.45
CA SER A 56 -16.77 -26.17 18.09
C SER A 56 -15.88 -26.96 17.12
N ALA A 57 -16.13 -26.87 15.81
CA ALA A 57 -15.24 -27.43 14.80
C ALA A 57 -14.00 -26.56 14.57
N PHE A 58 -14.03 -25.29 14.96
CA PHE A 58 -12.93 -24.35 14.76
C PHE A 58 -11.94 -24.35 15.91
N ALA A 59 -10.73 -23.87 15.62
CA ALA A 59 -9.65 -23.71 16.57
C ALA A 59 -10.06 -22.84 17.77
N ALA A 60 -9.42 -23.12 18.93
CA ALA A 60 -9.68 -22.35 20.13
C ALA A 60 -9.37 -20.85 19.91
N GLY A 61 -10.31 -19.99 20.31
CA GLY A 61 -10.21 -18.54 20.12
C GLY A 61 -10.93 -18.02 18.88
N THR A 62 -11.38 -18.87 17.96
CA THR A 62 -12.27 -18.45 16.88
C THR A 62 -13.66 -18.13 17.42
N THR A 63 -14.18 -16.96 17.07
CA THR A 63 -15.53 -16.52 17.40
C THR A 63 -16.52 -16.81 16.27
N GLN A 64 -17.82 -16.89 16.61
CA GLN A 64 -18.88 -17.03 15.61
C GLN A 64 -18.85 -15.90 14.59
N GLU A 65 -18.44 -14.70 14.98
CA GLU A 65 -18.35 -13.56 14.09
C GLU A 65 -17.24 -13.69 13.04
N ALA A 66 -16.08 -14.26 13.41
CA ALA A 66 -15.03 -14.55 12.43
C ALA A 66 -15.51 -15.59 11.40
N VAL A 67 -16.32 -16.56 11.83
CA VAL A 67 -16.94 -17.58 10.97
C VAL A 67 -17.98 -16.93 10.04
N ASP A 68 -18.92 -16.17 10.58
CA ASP A 68 -19.98 -15.50 9.82
C ASP A 68 -19.40 -14.52 8.80
N ASP A 69 -18.43 -13.68 9.20
CA ASP A 69 -17.77 -12.74 8.29
C ASP A 69 -17.03 -13.49 7.17
N THR A 70 -16.42 -14.63 7.47
CA THR A 70 -15.80 -15.45 6.42
C THR A 70 -16.83 -16.02 5.45
N ALA A 71 -17.98 -16.46 5.96
CA ALA A 71 -19.09 -16.96 5.15
C ALA A 71 -19.74 -15.92 4.25
N GLU A 72 -19.64 -14.64 4.62
CA GLU A 72 -20.07 -13.50 3.80
C GLU A 72 -19.03 -13.04 2.78
N ASN A 73 -17.75 -13.35 3.01
CA ASN A 73 -16.63 -12.91 2.20
C ASN A 73 -16.00 -14.06 1.40
N LEU A 74 -14.82 -14.56 1.81
CA LEU A 74 -14.07 -15.55 1.04
C LEU A 74 -14.79 -16.91 0.92
N GLY A 75 -15.52 -17.28 1.97
CA GLY A 75 -16.32 -18.49 2.04
C GLY A 75 -15.50 -19.79 2.15
N LEU A 76 -14.28 -19.72 2.71
CA LEU A 76 -13.37 -20.86 2.85
C LEU A 76 -12.82 -20.94 4.28
N ALA A 77 -12.63 -22.15 4.77
CA ALA A 77 -11.86 -22.47 5.97
C ALA A 77 -10.67 -23.35 5.60
N MET A 78 -9.62 -23.31 6.42
CA MET A 78 -8.40 -24.10 6.22
C MET A 78 -8.08 -24.91 7.47
N CYS A 79 -7.86 -26.20 7.28
CA CYS A 79 -7.30 -27.08 8.30
C CYS A 79 -5.77 -26.98 8.25
N ILE A 80 -5.18 -26.68 9.40
CA ILE A 80 -3.73 -26.56 9.59
C ILE A 80 -3.38 -27.44 10.78
N ASN A 81 -2.61 -28.51 10.56
CA ASN A 81 -2.18 -29.44 11.62
C ASN A 81 -3.36 -29.99 12.47
N GLY A 82 -4.53 -30.19 11.86
CA GLY A 82 -5.72 -30.71 12.54
C GLY A 82 -6.61 -29.66 13.20
N GLU A 83 -6.23 -28.38 13.20
CA GLU A 83 -7.05 -27.27 13.66
C GLU A 83 -7.69 -26.52 12.48
N LEU A 84 -8.99 -26.24 12.54
CA LEU A 84 -9.71 -25.54 11.47
C LEU A 84 -9.80 -24.03 11.76
N PHE A 85 -9.44 -23.21 10.78
CA PHE A 85 -9.48 -21.75 10.87
C PHE A 85 -10.30 -21.14 9.73
N PRO A 86 -11.12 -20.10 9.99
CA PRO A 86 -11.68 -19.28 8.91
C PRO A 86 -10.57 -18.59 8.09
N MET A 87 -10.79 -18.42 6.78
CA MET A 87 -9.84 -17.71 5.92
C MET A 87 -10.28 -16.28 5.58
N ARG A 88 -9.34 -15.35 5.66
CA ARG A 88 -9.54 -13.96 5.26
C ARG A 88 -9.37 -13.79 3.75
N MET A 89 -10.05 -12.79 3.16
CA MET A 89 -9.87 -12.44 1.74
C MET A 89 -8.42 -12.17 1.34
N THR A 90 -7.61 -11.59 2.24
CA THR A 90 -6.17 -11.33 2.00
C THR A 90 -5.38 -12.62 1.75
N ALA A 91 -5.80 -13.75 2.31
CA ALA A 91 -5.10 -15.02 2.14
C ALA A 91 -5.30 -15.62 0.75
N TYR A 92 -6.38 -15.26 0.05
CA TYR A 92 -6.83 -15.94 -1.16
C TYR A 92 -5.75 -15.94 -2.25
N LYS A 93 -5.12 -14.80 -2.54
CA LYS A 93 -4.10 -14.72 -3.58
C LYS A 93 -2.90 -15.62 -3.27
N SER A 94 -2.41 -15.57 -2.02
CA SER A 94 -1.27 -16.39 -1.59
C SER A 94 -1.59 -17.88 -1.60
N LEU A 95 -2.82 -18.28 -1.24
CA LEU A 95 -3.31 -19.65 -1.35
C LEU A 95 -3.27 -20.15 -2.80
N LEU A 96 -3.81 -19.35 -3.74
CA LEU A 96 -3.77 -19.67 -5.16
C LEU A 96 -2.34 -19.85 -5.69
N ASP A 97 -1.39 -19.03 -5.21
CA ASP A 97 0.02 -19.14 -5.57
C ASP A 97 0.69 -20.42 -5.03
N ARG A 98 0.22 -20.95 -3.90
CA ARG A 98 0.65 -22.26 -3.39
C ARG A 98 0.05 -23.42 -4.18
N ALA A 99 -1.22 -23.29 -4.56
CA ALA A 99 -1.90 -24.24 -5.44
C ALA A 99 -1.46 -24.15 -6.92
N LYS A 100 -0.67 -23.13 -7.29
CA LYS A 100 -0.20 -22.85 -8.67
C LYS A 100 -1.33 -22.72 -9.69
N ILE A 101 -2.46 -22.16 -9.25
CA ILE A 101 -3.62 -21.91 -10.10
C ILE A 101 -3.97 -20.42 -10.08
N GLY A 102 -4.61 -19.96 -11.15
CA GLY A 102 -5.11 -18.61 -11.27
C GLY A 102 -6.14 -18.53 -12.39
N GLY A 103 -6.98 -17.49 -12.36
CA GLY A 103 -7.96 -17.25 -13.41
C GLY A 103 -9.26 -16.64 -12.90
N THR A 104 -9.95 -15.94 -13.79
CA THR A 104 -11.21 -15.24 -13.50
C THR A 104 -12.41 -16.17 -13.32
N ALA A 105 -12.24 -17.46 -13.62
CA ALA A 105 -13.25 -18.49 -13.38
C ALA A 105 -13.30 -18.93 -11.91
N LEU A 106 -12.16 -18.96 -11.21
CA LEU A 106 -12.06 -19.51 -9.84
C LEU A 106 -13.03 -18.83 -8.85
N PRO A 107 -13.14 -17.49 -8.82
CA PRO A 107 -14.07 -16.84 -7.90
C PRO A 107 -15.55 -17.16 -8.19
N LYS A 108 -15.89 -17.64 -9.38
CA LYS A 108 -17.27 -17.94 -9.83
C LYS A 108 -17.72 -19.35 -9.49
N LEU A 109 -16.81 -20.23 -9.07
CA LEU A 109 -17.13 -21.59 -8.64
C LEU A 109 -17.94 -21.56 -7.34
N SER A 110 -18.75 -22.59 -7.10
CA SER A 110 -19.31 -22.80 -5.76
C SER A 110 -18.18 -23.03 -4.76
N ARG A 111 -18.41 -22.80 -3.46
CA ARG A 111 -17.34 -22.95 -2.47
C ARG A 111 -16.89 -24.40 -2.34
N GLU A 112 -17.79 -25.35 -2.53
CA GLU A 112 -17.49 -26.78 -2.55
C GLU A 112 -16.55 -27.12 -3.70
N VAL A 113 -16.91 -26.75 -4.93
CA VAL A 113 -16.09 -27.02 -6.12
C VAL A 113 -14.75 -26.30 -6.03
N LEU A 114 -14.73 -25.06 -5.53
CA LEU A 114 -13.48 -24.32 -5.33
C LEU A 114 -12.57 -25.02 -4.31
N ALA A 115 -13.12 -25.47 -3.17
CA ALA A 115 -12.37 -26.21 -2.16
C ALA A 115 -11.82 -27.53 -2.72
N GLU A 116 -12.61 -28.27 -3.49
CA GLU A 116 -12.17 -29.50 -4.16
C GLU A 116 -11.01 -29.25 -5.14
N VAL A 117 -11.13 -28.23 -5.98
CA VAL A 117 -10.07 -27.83 -6.93
C VAL A 117 -8.80 -27.43 -6.18
N LEU A 118 -8.92 -26.59 -5.15
CA LEU A 118 -7.79 -26.17 -4.33
C LEU A 118 -7.11 -27.38 -3.70
N ASN A 119 -7.86 -28.27 -3.05
CA ASN A 119 -7.34 -29.48 -2.43
C ASN A 119 -6.66 -30.41 -3.44
N ALA A 120 -7.24 -30.58 -4.63
CA ALA A 120 -6.65 -31.37 -5.69
C ALA A 120 -5.30 -30.81 -6.14
N CYS A 121 -5.19 -29.49 -6.26
CA CYS A 121 -3.96 -28.81 -6.65
C CYS A 121 -2.91 -28.79 -5.53
N LEU A 122 -3.28 -28.49 -4.29
CA LEU A 122 -2.37 -28.41 -3.14
C LEU A 122 -1.64 -29.74 -2.90
N ARG A 123 -2.33 -30.88 -3.03
CA ARG A 123 -1.75 -32.23 -2.92
C ARG A 123 -0.63 -32.52 -3.92
N LEU A 124 -0.52 -31.75 -5.02
CA LEU A 124 0.52 -31.92 -6.02
C LEU A 124 1.88 -31.31 -5.59
N TYR A 125 1.90 -30.48 -4.54
CA TYR A 125 3.08 -29.71 -4.15
C TYR A 125 3.53 -30.06 -2.74
N SER A 126 4.80 -30.47 -2.61
CA SER A 126 5.43 -30.85 -1.35
C SER A 126 6.25 -29.72 -0.69
N ALA A 127 6.26 -28.53 -1.29
CA ALA A 127 6.96 -27.38 -0.74
C ALA A 127 6.34 -26.94 0.60
N ASP A 128 7.14 -26.28 1.43
CA ASP A 128 6.63 -25.69 2.67
C ASP A 128 5.86 -24.39 2.37
N ALA A 129 4.82 -24.15 3.17
CA ALA A 129 4.10 -22.90 3.29
C ALA A 129 4.37 -22.26 4.65
N LEU A 130 4.33 -20.93 4.68
CA LEU A 130 4.35 -20.13 5.91
C LEU A 130 3.03 -19.40 6.04
N LEU A 131 2.20 -19.83 6.98
CA LEU A 131 0.86 -19.31 7.19
C LEU A 131 0.89 -18.23 8.27
N LEU A 132 0.19 -17.13 8.02
CA LEU A 132 -0.10 -16.12 9.03
C LEU A 132 -1.51 -16.32 9.53
N ILE A 133 -1.65 -16.63 10.82
CA ILE A 133 -2.93 -16.61 11.53
C ILE A 133 -2.95 -15.35 12.39
N ARG A 134 -3.91 -14.47 12.14
CA ARG A 134 -4.02 -13.16 12.79
C ARG A 134 -5.49 -12.77 12.91
N ASP A 135 -5.86 -12.24 14.07
CA ASP A 135 -7.22 -11.82 14.37
C ASP A 135 -8.24 -12.93 14.04
N GLU A 136 -7.95 -14.13 14.56
CA GLU A 136 -8.77 -15.36 14.46
C GLU A 136 -8.82 -16.05 13.09
N LYS A 137 -8.26 -15.46 12.04
CA LYS A 137 -8.31 -15.97 10.66
C LYS A 137 -6.94 -16.28 10.08
N VAL A 138 -6.90 -17.17 9.09
CA VAL A 138 -5.76 -17.29 8.18
C VAL A 138 -5.73 -16.04 7.29
N ALA A 139 -4.71 -15.21 7.45
CA ALA A 139 -4.54 -13.94 6.76
C ALA A 139 -3.60 -14.03 5.53
N ALA A 140 -2.69 -15.00 5.50
CA ALA A 140 -1.82 -15.29 4.36
C ALA A 140 -1.29 -16.73 4.36
N VAL A 141 -0.88 -17.20 3.19
CA VAL A 141 -0.31 -18.53 2.90
C VAL A 141 0.96 -18.35 2.04
N HIS A 142 2.02 -17.82 2.66
CA HIS A 142 3.27 -17.50 1.98
C HIS A 142 4.13 -18.74 1.69
N SER A 143 5.26 -18.52 1.03
CA SER A 143 6.29 -19.56 0.89
C SER A 143 6.93 -19.87 2.24
N GLY A 144 7.14 -21.16 2.52
CA GLY A 144 7.90 -21.62 3.69
C GLY A 144 9.42 -21.46 3.54
N ASP A 145 9.89 -21.21 2.31
CA ASP A 145 11.27 -20.88 2.02
C ASP A 145 11.57 -19.41 2.40
N ALA A 146 12.56 -19.22 3.27
CA ALA A 146 13.00 -17.90 3.73
C ALA A 146 13.59 -17.03 2.61
N VAL A 147 14.03 -17.63 1.50
CA VAL A 147 14.44 -16.92 0.28
C VAL A 147 13.23 -16.33 -0.45
N ASP A 148 12.08 -16.99 -0.40
CA ASP A 148 10.86 -16.57 -1.08
C ASP A 148 9.96 -15.65 -0.25
N TYR A 149 9.99 -15.79 1.09
CA TYR A 149 9.30 -14.89 2.00
C TYR A 149 10.07 -14.67 3.31
N SER A 150 10.22 -13.41 3.70
CA SER A 150 10.88 -13.00 4.95
C SER A 150 9.94 -12.16 5.80
N VAL A 151 9.71 -12.60 7.05
CA VAL A 151 8.90 -11.86 8.01
C VAL A 151 9.70 -10.66 8.51
N LEU A 152 9.16 -9.46 8.30
CA LEU A 152 9.73 -8.21 8.84
C LEU A 152 8.70 -7.61 9.80
N PRO A 153 8.86 -7.79 11.13
CA PRO A 153 7.88 -7.34 12.11
C PRO A 153 7.62 -5.83 11.99
N ILE A 154 6.35 -5.46 11.84
CA ILE A 154 5.94 -4.08 11.57
C ILE A 154 6.30 -3.15 12.73
N ASP A 155 6.18 -3.61 13.98
CA ASP A 155 6.57 -2.84 15.17
C ASP A 155 8.07 -2.55 15.22
N GLU A 156 8.90 -3.50 14.79
CA GLU A 156 10.36 -3.32 14.68
C GLU A 156 10.71 -2.35 13.54
N LEU A 157 10.07 -2.49 12.37
CA LEU A 157 10.24 -1.57 11.24
C LEU A 157 9.87 -0.12 11.61
N LEU A 158 8.75 0.06 12.31
CA LEU A 158 8.29 1.36 12.81
C LEU A 158 9.28 1.95 13.83
N THR A 159 9.87 1.11 14.67
CA THR A 159 10.88 1.53 15.65
C THR A 159 12.15 1.98 14.94
N ALA A 160 12.67 1.18 14.00
CA ALA A 160 13.86 1.51 13.22
C ALA A 160 13.70 2.85 12.47
N LEU A 161 12.56 3.04 11.79
CA LEU A 161 12.26 4.30 11.12
C LEU A 161 12.22 5.47 12.10
N LYS A 162 11.49 5.34 13.22
CA LYS A 162 11.38 6.44 14.20
C LYS A 162 12.76 6.82 14.75
N THR A 163 13.61 5.85 15.07
CA THR A 163 14.97 6.09 15.55
C THR A 163 15.80 6.89 14.53
N LYS A 164 15.74 6.53 13.24
CA LYS A 164 16.43 7.28 12.18
C LYS A 164 15.87 8.69 12.03
N LEU A 165 14.55 8.85 12.10
CA LEU A 165 13.92 10.16 12.02
C LEU A 165 14.33 11.06 13.20
N ASP A 166 14.37 10.53 14.42
CA ASP A 166 14.78 11.30 15.59
C ASP A 166 16.25 11.71 15.56
N ALA A 167 17.12 10.84 15.06
CA ALA A 167 18.54 11.13 14.92
C ALA A 167 18.82 12.16 13.82
N ARG A 168 18.07 12.14 12.72
CA ARG A 168 18.37 12.94 11.52
C ARG A 168 17.52 14.19 11.36
N PHE A 169 16.29 14.17 11.83
CA PHE A 169 15.27 15.21 11.67
C PHE A 169 14.67 15.54 13.03
N SER A 170 15.47 16.19 13.88
CA SER A 170 15.01 16.67 15.19
C SER A 170 13.81 17.59 15.00
N GLY A 171 12.74 17.36 15.77
CA GLY A 171 11.47 18.09 15.57
C GLY A 171 10.54 17.45 14.52
N ASN A 172 10.82 16.22 14.07
CA ASN A 172 9.84 15.45 13.29
C ASN A 172 8.54 15.25 14.07
N GLU A 173 7.41 15.35 13.38
CA GLU A 173 6.07 15.20 13.95
C GLU A 173 5.37 14.02 13.29
N PHE A 174 4.73 13.17 14.10
CA PHE A 174 3.86 12.12 13.57
C PHE A 174 2.57 12.75 13.05
N GLU A 175 2.26 12.52 11.78
CA GLU A 175 1.08 13.10 11.12
C GLU A 175 -0.13 12.16 11.23
N SER A 176 0.04 10.90 10.80
CA SER A 176 -1.06 9.93 10.78
C SER A 176 -0.57 8.50 10.63
N GLY A 177 -1.38 7.55 11.10
CA GLY A 177 -1.21 6.12 10.86
C GLY A 177 -2.50 5.49 10.38
N TYR A 178 -2.36 4.40 9.61
CA TYR A 178 -3.44 3.59 9.08
C TYR A 178 -3.05 2.11 9.12
N CYS A 179 -4.00 1.25 9.47
CA CYS A 179 -3.86 -0.20 9.36
C CYS A 179 -5.20 -0.81 8.95
N ASP A 180 -5.17 -1.62 7.91
CA ASP A 180 -6.18 -2.66 7.63
C ASP A 180 -5.50 -4.03 7.61
N HIS A 181 -6.22 -5.09 7.25
CA HIS A 181 -5.63 -6.43 7.14
C HIS A 181 -4.65 -6.61 5.97
N ALA A 182 -4.66 -5.68 5.00
CA ALA A 182 -3.86 -5.75 3.80
C ALA A 182 -2.57 -4.94 3.92
N MET A 183 -2.53 -3.85 4.69
CA MET A 183 -1.37 -2.99 4.80
C MET A 183 -1.38 -2.09 6.03
N VAL A 184 -0.18 -1.58 6.32
CA VAL A 184 0.10 -0.57 7.34
C VAL A 184 0.76 0.63 6.68
N SER A 185 0.37 1.83 7.09
CA SER A 185 0.97 3.09 6.64
C SER A 185 1.15 4.05 7.81
N ALA A 186 2.27 4.77 7.82
CA ALA A 186 2.55 5.80 8.81
C ALA A 186 3.22 7.00 8.15
N ALA A 187 2.86 8.21 8.53
CA ALA A 187 3.39 9.44 7.97
C ALA A 187 3.97 10.35 9.04
N TRP A 188 5.08 11.01 8.70
CA TRP A 188 5.72 12.04 9.51
C TRP A 188 6.00 13.28 8.68
N THR A 189 5.92 14.44 9.32
CA THR A 189 6.36 15.73 8.79
C THR A 189 7.66 16.16 9.48
N MET A 190 8.42 17.01 8.80
CA MET A 190 9.72 17.52 9.27
C MET A 190 9.73 19.06 9.12
N PRO A 191 8.88 19.78 9.87
CA PRO A 191 8.70 21.23 9.70
C PRO A 191 10.00 22.01 9.89
N ASP A 192 10.82 21.62 10.86
CA ASP A 192 12.08 22.29 11.18
C ASP A 192 13.14 22.13 10.08
N GLN A 193 12.98 21.14 9.20
CA GLN A 193 13.89 20.90 8.07
C GLN A 193 13.38 21.48 6.75
N LYS A 194 12.34 22.32 6.79
CA LYS A 194 11.77 22.96 5.61
C LYS A 194 12.79 23.78 4.83
N GLU A 195 13.61 24.60 5.48
CA GLU A 195 14.60 25.41 4.75
C GLU A 195 15.73 24.53 4.18
N ASP A 196 16.21 23.55 4.94
CA ASP A 196 17.30 22.68 4.50
C ASP A 196 16.89 21.76 3.34
N LEU A 197 15.68 21.20 3.39
CA LEU A 197 15.18 20.25 2.39
C LEU A 197 14.51 20.94 1.20
N LEU A 198 13.78 22.02 1.43
CA LEU A 198 12.94 22.66 0.42
C LEU A 198 13.38 24.09 0.06
N GLY A 199 14.32 24.71 0.76
CA GLY A 199 14.64 26.14 0.62
C GLY A 199 15.00 26.60 -0.79
N ALA A 200 15.75 25.78 -1.54
CA ALA A 200 16.04 26.07 -2.96
C ALA A 200 14.79 25.95 -3.84
N TYR A 201 13.94 24.97 -3.56
CA TYR A 201 12.70 24.74 -4.30
C TYR A 201 11.64 25.79 -4.00
N THR A 202 11.49 26.20 -2.74
CA THR A 202 10.57 27.28 -2.33
C THR A 202 10.97 28.61 -2.97
N LYS A 203 12.26 28.97 -2.96
CA LYS A 203 12.78 30.18 -3.65
C LYS A 203 12.51 30.14 -5.16
N LEU A 204 12.67 28.97 -5.79
CA LEU A 204 12.36 28.80 -7.21
C LEU A 204 10.86 28.97 -7.49
N LEU A 205 9.99 28.35 -6.68
CA LEU A 205 8.54 28.55 -6.77
C LEU A 205 8.15 30.02 -6.59
N ASP A 206 8.75 30.72 -5.62
CA ASP A 206 8.53 32.14 -5.38
C ASP A 206 8.90 33.00 -6.60
N SER A 207 10.06 32.72 -7.22
CA SER A 207 10.50 33.43 -8.42
C SER A 207 9.56 33.26 -9.62
N GLN A 208 8.76 32.19 -9.63
CA GLN A 208 7.74 31.93 -10.65
C GLN A 208 6.33 32.37 -10.23
N GLY A 209 6.20 33.13 -9.14
CA GLY A 209 4.90 33.62 -8.63
C GLY A 209 4.07 32.57 -7.89
N LYS A 210 4.63 31.42 -7.52
CA LYS A 210 3.95 30.31 -6.83
C LYS A 210 4.09 30.39 -5.29
N THR A 211 4.18 31.59 -4.71
CA THR A 211 4.46 31.82 -3.28
C THR A 211 3.42 31.24 -2.32
N ALA A 212 2.14 31.27 -2.69
CA ALA A 212 1.08 30.66 -1.89
C ALA A 212 1.23 29.13 -1.76
N MET A 213 1.87 28.49 -2.75
CA MET A 213 2.19 27.06 -2.70
C MET A 213 3.45 26.83 -1.86
N ALA A 214 4.53 27.55 -2.15
CA ALA A 214 5.81 27.42 -1.46
C ALA A 214 5.67 27.54 0.07
N SER A 215 4.90 28.52 0.53
CA SER A 215 4.63 28.75 1.96
C SER A 215 3.92 27.59 2.66
N LYS A 216 3.13 26.78 1.96
CA LYS A 216 2.33 25.68 2.55
C LYS A 216 3.02 24.33 2.56
N LEU A 217 4.12 24.16 1.81
CA LEU A 217 4.81 22.89 1.70
C LEU A 217 5.65 22.60 2.95
N THR A 218 5.51 21.38 3.45
CA THR A 218 6.32 20.82 4.55
C THR A 218 6.89 19.49 4.08
N PRO A 219 8.19 19.22 4.26
CA PRO A 219 8.74 17.93 3.88
C PRO A 219 8.21 16.84 4.83
N GLY A 220 7.98 15.64 4.29
CA GLY A 220 7.48 14.51 5.05
C GLY A 220 7.91 13.17 4.47
N VAL A 221 7.70 12.11 5.22
CA VAL A 221 7.93 10.73 4.76
C VAL A 221 6.71 9.88 5.05
N ARG A 222 6.50 8.86 4.20
CA ARG A 222 5.50 7.83 4.44
C ARG A 222 6.13 6.45 4.43
N PHE A 223 5.90 5.72 5.50
CA PHE A 223 6.16 4.30 5.63
C PHE A 223 4.98 3.50 5.12
N MET A 224 5.26 2.38 4.46
CA MET A 224 4.26 1.35 4.12
C MET A 224 4.86 -0.05 4.28
N SER A 225 4.08 -0.99 4.80
CA SER A 225 4.44 -2.41 4.85
C SER A 225 3.19 -3.30 4.85
N SER A 226 3.36 -4.59 4.67
CA SER A 226 2.28 -5.57 4.68
C SER A 226 2.78 -6.98 4.93
N ASP A 227 2.06 -7.72 5.76
CA ASP A 227 2.31 -9.15 5.95
C ASP A 227 1.48 -10.03 5.01
N THR A 228 0.65 -9.47 4.12
CA THR A 228 -0.34 -10.24 3.34
C THR A 228 -0.41 -9.86 1.85
N GLY A 229 0.10 -8.69 1.45
CA GLY A 229 -0.14 -8.15 0.09
C GLY A 229 0.98 -7.28 -0.52
N VAL A 230 1.72 -6.48 0.25
CA VAL A 230 2.86 -5.70 -0.26
C VAL A 230 4.14 -6.52 -0.09
N ALA A 231 4.91 -6.66 -1.16
CA ALA A 231 6.11 -7.49 -1.16
C ALA A 231 7.34 -6.85 -0.49
N SER A 232 7.20 -5.66 0.10
CA SER A 232 8.31 -4.89 0.69
C SER A 232 7.86 -3.94 1.81
N ALA A 233 8.73 -3.76 2.81
CA ALA A 233 8.69 -2.62 3.70
C ALA A 233 9.35 -1.41 3.03
N LYS A 234 8.68 -0.26 2.98
CA LYS A 234 9.15 0.89 2.19
C LYS A 234 8.91 2.23 2.86
N VAL A 235 9.75 3.20 2.49
CA VAL A 235 9.64 4.60 2.89
C VAL A 235 9.80 5.50 1.67
N SER A 236 8.85 6.41 1.46
CA SER A 236 8.87 7.39 0.38
C SER A 236 8.89 8.81 0.91
N ALA A 237 9.59 9.70 0.21
CA ALA A 237 9.49 11.14 0.44
C ALA A 237 8.14 11.68 -0.06
N LEU A 238 7.59 12.66 0.66
CA LEU A 238 6.40 13.39 0.27
C LEU A 238 6.49 14.86 0.69
N LEU A 239 5.65 15.69 0.09
CA LEU A 239 5.40 17.05 0.52
C LEU A 239 3.98 17.16 1.05
N VAL A 240 3.84 17.66 2.28
CA VAL A 240 2.54 17.93 2.89
C VAL A 240 2.15 19.39 2.66
N SER A 241 0.91 19.63 2.24
CA SER A 241 0.31 20.95 2.15
C SER A 241 -1.13 20.89 2.66
N GLY A 242 -1.31 21.14 3.96
CA GLY A 242 -2.60 20.97 4.64
C GLY A 242 -3.03 19.51 4.61
N LYS A 243 -4.23 19.21 4.08
CA LYS A 243 -4.74 17.84 3.95
C LYS A 243 -4.25 17.09 2.70
N ARG A 244 -3.31 17.67 1.95
CA ARG A 244 -2.81 17.11 0.68
C ARG A 244 -1.39 16.62 0.87
N SER A 245 -1.13 15.38 0.48
CA SER A 245 0.21 14.81 0.42
C SER A 245 0.59 14.61 -1.04
N ILE A 246 1.74 15.14 -1.45
CA ILE A 246 2.30 14.99 -2.79
C ILE A 246 3.47 14.03 -2.68
N HIS A 247 3.29 12.81 -3.17
CA HIS A 247 4.36 11.83 -3.16
C HIS A 247 5.42 12.20 -4.19
N ILE A 248 6.68 12.25 -3.76
CA ILE A 248 7.79 12.67 -4.60
C ILE A 248 8.88 11.60 -4.60
N GLY A 249 9.15 11.07 -5.80
CA GLY A 249 10.29 10.19 -6.04
C GLY A 249 10.03 8.71 -5.81
N GLY A 250 11.14 7.98 -5.76
CA GLY A 250 11.13 6.55 -5.49
C GLY A 250 10.96 6.26 -4.00
N CYS A 251 10.81 4.97 -3.68
CA CYS A 251 10.82 4.50 -2.31
C CYS A 251 12.17 3.84 -2.00
N ILE A 252 12.64 4.02 -0.78
CA ILE A 252 13.51 3.02 -0.14
C ILE A 252 12.63 1.80 0.11
N ALA A 253 13.07 0.62 -0.32
CA ALA A 253 12.30 -0.61 -0.17
C ALA A 253 13.22 -1.77 0.20
N VAL A 254 12.77 -2.58 1.16
CA VAL A 254 13.35 -3.89 1.48
C VAL A 254 12.26 -4.93 1.29
N ASP A 255 12.51 -5.84 0.34
CA ASP A 255 11.56 -6.89 0.02
C ASP A 255 11.43 -7.87 1.19
N HIS A 256 10.21 -8.36 1.41
CA HIS A 256 9.91 -9.51 2.27
C HIS A 256 10.39 -10.80 1.62
N ARG A 257 11.64 -10.86 1.15
CA ARG A 257 12.27 -11.97 0.42
C ARG A 257 13.76 -12.01 0.73
N HIS A 258 14.46 -13.01 0.18
CA HIS A 258 15.92 -13.10 0.20
C HIS A 258 16.53 -13.07 1.60
N GLN A 259 15.79 -13.59 2.60
CA GLN A 259 16.17 -13.61 4.01
C GLN A 259 16.41 -12.21 4.60
N SER A 260 15.73 -11.20 4.04
CA SER A 260 15.75 -9.82 4.54
C SER A 260 15.42 -9.77 6.02
N LYS A 261 16.05 -8.82 6.71
CA LYS A 261 15.90 -8.53 8.13
C LYS A 261 15.58 -7.06 8.34
N VAL A 262 15.10 -6.73 9.53
CA VAL A 262 14.89 -5.34 9.95
C VAL A 262 16.20 -4.54 9.91
N SER A 263 17.36 -5.16 10.12
CA SER A 263 18.67 -4.52 9.96
C SER A 263 18.96 -4.07 8.52
N ASP A 264 18.46 -4.79 7.53
CA ASP A 264 18.60 -4.41 6.12
C ASP A 264 17.75 -3.18 5.83
N PHE A 265 16.55 -3.11 6.42
CA PHE A 265 15.70 -1.92 6.37
C PHE A 265 16.36 -0.73 7.07
N ASP A 266 16.92 -0.91 8.27
CA ASP A 266 17.66 0.14 8.99
C ASP A 266 18.81 0.70 8.14
N THR A 267 19.57 -0.19 7.49
CA THR A 267 20.66 0.20 6.58
C THR A 267 20.14 0.94 5.35
N ALA A 268 19.02 0.48 4.77
CA ALA A 268 18.42 1.13 3.61
C ALA A 268 17.91 2.54 3.93
N LEU A 269 17.46 2.80 5.17
CA LEU A 269 17.02 4.12 5.61
C LEU A 269 18.13 5.17 5.60
N ASP A 270 19.41 4.79 5.66
CA ASP A 270 20.52 5.74 5.55
C ASP A 270 20.54 6.47 4.21
N GLN A 271 19.95 5.88 3.17
CA GLN A 271 19.83 6.48 1.83
C GLN A 271 18.62 7.41 1.69
N LEU A 272 17.70 7.42 2.66
CA LEU A 272 16.44 8.16 2.58
C LEU A 272 16.66 9.66 2.34
N PHE A 273 17.62 10.26 3.05
CA PHE A 273 17.92 11.68 2.91
C PHE A 273 18.47 12.04 1.52
N ALA A 274 19.39 11.23 0.99
CA ALA A 274 19.92 11.43 -0.35
C ALA A 274 18.82 11.32 -1.41
N GLN A 275 17.94 10.31 -1.29
CA GLN A 275 16.79 10.17 -2.18
C GLN A 275 15.79 11.32 -2.05
N PHE A 276 15.63 11.90 -0.85
CA PHE A 276 14.81 13.09 -0.65
C PHE A 276 15.35 14.26 -1.47
N GLY A 277 16.64 14.58 -1.33
CA GLY A 277 17.31 15.62 -2.10
C GLY A 277 17.20 15.42 -3.61
N ASP A 278 17.44 14.19 -4.08
CA ASP A 278 17.29 13.83 -5.50
C ASP A 278 15.85 14.03 -6.01
N SER A 279 14.86 13.73 -5.17
CA SER A 279 13.44 13.89 -5.52
C SER A 279 13.05 15.36 -5.63
N ILE A 280 13.55 16.22 -4.74
CA ILE A 280 13.37 17.67 -4.84
C ILE A 280 14.06 18.22 -6.09
N ALA A 281 15.28 17.79 -6.39
CA ALA A 281 15.99 18.21 -7.60
C ALA A 281 15.24 17.80 -8.88
N LYS A 282 14.65 16.61 -8.93
CA LYS A 282 13.79 16.18 -10.04
C LYS A 282 12.54 17.05 -10.14
N LEU A 283 11.91 17.38 -9.02
CA LEU A 283 10.72 18.24 -8.98
C LEU A 283 11.05 19.66 -9.47
N GLN A 284 12.22 20.20 -9.11
CA GLN A 284 12.72 21.46 -9.62
C GLN A 284 12.92 21.42 -11.15
N LYS A 285 13.54 20.36 -11.68
CA LYS A 285 13.74 20.20 -13.12
C LYS A 285 12.44 20.17 -13.92
N LEU A 286 11.33 19.70 -13.34
CA LEU A 286 10.03 19.73 -14.03
C LEU A 286 9.56 21.16 -14.37
N LEU A 287 10.03 22.18 -13.62
CA LEU A 287 9.71 23.59 -13.88
C LEU A 287 10.41 24.12 -15.15
N GLU A 288 11.46 23.45 -15.62
CA GLU A 288 12.23 23.82 -16.81
C GLU A 288 11.73 23.11 -18.07
N ILE A 289 10.91 22.06 -17.92
CA ILE A 289 10.41 21.28 -19.04
C ILE A 289 9.15 21.95 -19.59
N HIS A 290 9.30 22.56 -20.76
CA HIS A 290 8.19 23.12 -21.54
C HIS A 290 7.33 22.03 -22.19
N LEU A 291 6.02 22.19 -22.15
CA LEU A 291 5.04 21.34 -22.83
C LEU A 291 4.14 22.21 -23.70
N ASP A 292 4.14 21.96 -25.01
CA ASP A 292 3.29 22.63 -25.99
C ASP A 292 1.83 22.14 -25.92
N TYR A 293 1.62 20.90 -25.47
CA TYR A 293 0.32 20.22 -25.39
C TYR A 293 0.08 19.61 -24.00
N PRO A 294 0.03 20.43 -22.93
CA PRO A 294 0.05 19.93 -21.55
C PRO A 294 -1.16 19.04 -21.19
N VAL A 295 -2.35 19.30 -21.74
CA VAL A 295 -3.54 18.46 -21.54
C VAL A 295 -3.35 17.06 -22.15
N ASN A 296 -2.75 16.99 -23.34
CA ASN A 296 -2.42 15.71 -23.99
C ASN A 296 -1.34 14.96 -23.20
N ALA A 297 -0.32 15.67 -22.71
CA ALA A 297 0.73 15.10 -21.88
C ALA A 297 0.15 14.49 -20.59
N MET A 298 -0.69 15.25 -19.87
CA MET A 298 -1.40 14.76 -18.67
C MET A 298 -2.18 13.49 -18.98
N THR A 299 -2.97 13.50 -20.06
CA THR A 299 -3.79 12.35 -20.48
C THR A 299 -2.96 11.10 -20.73
N ARG A 300 -1.86 11.23 -21.46
CA ARG A 300 -0.98 10.10 -21.80
C ARG A 300 -0.21 9.58 -20.59
N VAL A 301 0.20 10.45 -19.67
CA VAL A 301 0.85 10.06 -18.41
C VAL A 301 -0.13 9.32 -17.51
N CYS A 302 -1.35 9.82 -17.32
CA CYS A 302 -2.39 9.14 -16.54
C CYS A 302 -2.69 7.74 -17.09
N LYS A 303 -2.78 7.58 -18.41
CA LYS A 303 -2.88 6.26 -19.07
C LYS A 303 -1.69 5.36 -18.82
N LYS A 304 -0.48 5.90 -18.99
CA LYS A 304 0.77 5.14 -18.81
C LYS A 304 0.87 4.57 -17.39
N LEU A 305 0.41 5.34 -16.41
CA LEU A 305 0.36 4.95 -15.01
C LEU A 305 -0.88 4.13 -14.63
N SER A 306 -1.80 3.91 -15.59
CA SER A 306 -3.05 3.18 -15.38
C SER A 306 -3.87 3.75 -14.21
N LEU A 307 -3.92 5.09 -14.11
CA LEU A 307 -4.70 5.77 -13.07
C LEU A 307 -6.21 5.53 -13.26
N PRO A 308 -7.02 5.62 -12.19
CA PRO A 308 -8.47 5.44 -12.30
C PRO A 308 -9.10 6.40 -13.31
N LYS A 309 -9.64 5.84 -14.39
CA LYS A 309 -10.12 6.60 -15.57
C LYS A 309 -11.06 7.74 -15.21
N LYS A 310 -12.05 7.48 -14.34
CA LYS A 310 -13.07 8.48 -13.98
C LYS A 310 -12.45 9.70 -13.31
N ALA A 311 -11.69 9.49 -12.23
CA ALA A 311 -11.01 10.56 -11.52
C ALA A 311 -9.94 11.25 -12.37
N ALA A 312 -9.22 10.51 -13.22
CA ALA A 312 -8.23 11.08 -14.13
C ALA A 312 -8.87 12.03 -15.17
N VAL A 313 -9.99 11.63 -15.80
CA VAL A 313 -10.69 12.48 -16.78
C VAL A 313 -11.24 13.75 -16.12
N GLU A 314 -11.78 13.64 -14.90
CA GLU A 314 -12.26 14.80 -14.15
C GLU A 314 -11.12 15.76 -13.79
N ALA A 315 -9.98 15.25 -13.29
CA ALA A 315 -8.80 16.07 -13.01
C ALA A 315 -8.24 16.75 -14.28
N ILE A 316 -8.25 16.06 -15.43
CA ILE A 316 -7.83 16.63 -16.71
C ILE A 316 -8.76 17.77 -17.14
N ALA A 317 -10.09 17.60 -17.01
CA ALA A 317 -11.05 18.65 -17.33
C ALA A 317 -10.91 19.86 -16.40
N MET A 318 -10.72 19.63 -15.09
CA MET A 318 -10.42 20.70 -14.13
C MET A 318 -9.16 21.48 -14.51
N TYR A 319 -8.10 20.75 -14.89
CA TYR A 319 -6.85 21.36 -15.33
C TYR A 319 -7.06 22.20 -16.59
N GLU A 320 -7.71 21.66 -17.63
CA GLU A 320 -7.98 22.37 -18.89
C GLU A 320 -8.78 23.66 -18.67
N MET A 321 -9.81 23.59 -17.81
CA MET A 321 -10.62 24.76 -17.45
C MET A 321 -9.84 25.83 -16.69
N ALA A 322 -8.99 25.44 -15.74
CA ALA A 322 -8.20 26.37 -14.93
C ALA A 322 -7.00 26.97 -15.70
N TYR A 323 -6.43 26.18 -16.61
CA TYR A 323 -5.23 26.51 -17.35
C TYR A 323 -5.46 27.55 -18.46
N GLY A 324 -6.65 27.57 -19.08
CA GLY A 324 -7.03 28.61 -20.05
C GLY A 324 -6.37 28.52 -21.43
N GLY A 325 -5.47 27.54 -21.64
CA GLY A 325 -4.83 27.23 -22.92
C GLY A 325 -3.40 27.79 -23.07
N GLY A 326 -2.63 27.20 -23.98
CA GLY A 326 -1.21 27.55 -24.25
C GLY A 326 -0.21 26.46 -23.83
N PRO A 327 1.07 26.79 -23.69
CA PRO A 327 2.09 25.89 -23.16
C PRO A 327 2.28 25.99 -21.64
N ALA A 328 2.55 24.87 -20.97
CA ALA A 328 2.76 24.79 -19.53
C ALA A 328 4.07 24.07 -19.19
N THR A 329 4.42 24.02 -17.91
CA THR A 329 5.55 23.19 -17.48
C THR A 329 5.10 21.78 -17.11
N ALA A 330 6.00 20.81 -17.21
CA ALA A 330 5.75 19.47 -16.67
C ALA A 330 5.44 19.49 -15.17
N HIS A 331 5.95 20.50 -14.44
CA HIS A 331 5.62 20.73 -13.05
C HIS A 331 4.15 21.07 -12.84
N ASP A 332 3.59 21.96 -13.64
CA ASP A 332 2.16 22.33 -13.55
C ASP A 332 1.27 21.10 -13.78
N VAL A 333 1.61 20.29 -14.78
CA VAL A 333 0.88 19.04 -15.07
C VAL A 333 1.04 18.02 -13.95
N PHE A 334 2.25 17.82 -13.42
CA PHE A 334 2.50 16.91 -12.29
C PHE A 334 1.71 17.30 -11.03
N LEU A 335 1.57 18.59 -10.76
CA LEU A 335 0.76 19.10 -9.64
C LEU A 335 -0.74 18.98 -9.91
N ALA A 336 -1.19 19.23 -11.14
CA ALA A 336 -2.59 19.06 -11.53
C ALA A 336 -3.06 17.60 -11.36
N MET A 337 -2.17 16.63 -11.62
CA MET A 337 -2.46 15.21 -11.36
C MET A 337 -2.77 14.92 -9.89
N GLN A 338 -2.33 15.75 -8.94
CA GLN A 338 -2.60 15.56 -7.51
C GLN A 338 -4.08 15.80 -7.14
N GLU A 339 -4.90 16.33 -8.05
CA GLU A 339 -6.36 16.33 -7.88
C GLU A 339 -6.97 14.92 -7.97
N ILE A 340 -6.30 13.97 -8.62
CA ILE A 340 -6.82 12.60 -8.78
C ILE A 340 -7.04 11.92 -7.42
N PRO A 341 -6.06 11.86 -6.49
CA PRO A 341 -6.30 11.38 -5.13
C PRO A 341 -7.38 12.17 -4.39
N PHE A 342 -7.50 13.49 -4.62
CA PHE A 342 -8.52 14.30 -3.96
C PHE A 342 -9.94 13.89 -4.39
N ILE A 343 -10.18 13.72 -5.69
CA ILE A 343 -11.45 13.22 -6.24
C ILE A 343 -11.76 11.82 -5.70
N LEU A 344 -10.78 10.93 -5.67
CA LEU A 344 -10.99 9.56 -5.17
C LEU A 344 -11.38 9.54 -3.68
N ARG A 345 -10.88 10.49 -2.88
CA ARG A 345 -11.27 10.62 -1.46
C ARG A 345 -12.72 11.06 -1.31
N THR A 346 -13.23 11.93 -2.18
CA THR A 346 -14.66 12.34 -2.14
C THR A 346 -15.59 11.20 -2.55
N GLU A 347 -15.09 10.24 -3.34
CA GLU A 347 -15.79 9.01 -3.71
C GLU A 347 -15.70 7.89 -2.65
N ASN A 348 -15.14 8.16 -1.46
CA ASN A 348 -14.92 7.18 -0.38
C ASN A 348 -14.07 5.97 -0.82
N THR A 349 -13.08 6.19 -1.69
CA THR A 349 -12.13 5.15 -2.07
C THR A 349 -11.37 4.66 -0.82
N PRO A 350 -11.25 3.34 -0.60
CA PRO A 350 -10.49 2.80 0.53
C PRO A 350 -9.07 3.36 0.61
N GLU A 351 -8.60 3.71 1.81
CA GLU A 351 -7.29 4.32 2.02
C GLU A 351 -6.17 3.44 1.47
N SER A 352 -6.25 2.12 1.64
CA SER A 352 -5.27 1.19 1.08
C SER A 352 -5.14 1.26 -0.45
N LYS A 353 -6.25 1.52 -1.17
CA LYS A 353 -6.19 1.77 -2.62
C LYS A 353 -5.62 3.15 -2.93
N MET A 354 -5.92 4.15 -2.11
CA MET A 354 -5.39 5.51 -2.25
C MET A 354 -3.87 5.52 -2.21
N LEU A 355 -3.29 4.86 -1.19
CA LEU A 355 -1.85 4.78 -0.99
C LEU A 355 -1.10 4.22 -2.20
N VAL A 356 -1.65 3.16 -2.82
CA VAL A 356 -1.09 2.54 -4.03
C VAL A 356 -1.17 3.48 -5.24
N ILE A 357 -2.24 4.28 -5.35
CA ILE A 357 -2.41 5.24 -6.44
C ILE A 357 -1.43 6.39 -6.29
N GLU A 358 -1.27 6.93 -5.08
CA GLU A 358 -0.35 8.03 -4.77
C GLU A 358 1.11 7.63 -5.08
N GLU A 359 1.51 6.42 -4.68
CA GLU A 359 2.83 5.87 -4.99
C GLU A 359 3.05 5.67 -6.50
N ASN A 360 2.07 5.09 -7.20
CA ASN A 360 2.16 4.92 -8.65
C ASN A 360 2.27 6.26 -9.37
N MET A 361 1.57 7.27 -8.89
CA MET A 361 1.59 8.62 -9.45
C MET A 361 2.95 9.30 -9.25
N ALA A 362 3.64 9.06 -8.14
CA ALA A 362 4.97 9.61 -7.86
C ALA A 362 6.02 9.24 -8.93
N ARG A 363 5.83 8.12 -9.64
CA ARG A 363 6.70 7.67 -10.73
C ARG A 363 6.76 8.67 -11.91
N ALA A 364 5.73 9.50 -12.08
CA ALA A 364 5.72 10.57 -13.09
C ALA A 364 6.88 11.55 -12.93
N LEU A 365 7.43 11.68 -11.70
CA LEU A 365 8.56 12.56 -11.42
C LEU A 365 9.83 12.20 -12.22
N SER A 366 9.98 10.95 -12.62
CA SER A 366 11.14 10.47 -13.40
C SER A 366 10.83 10.21 -14.88
N PHE A 367 9.67 10.66 -15.38
CA PHE A 367 9.33 10.49 -16.79
C PHE A 367 10.10 11.46 -17.68
N ARG A 368 10.36 11.02 -18.91
CA ARG A 368 10.76 11.91 -19.99
C ARG A 368 9.50 12.55 -20.58
N TRP A 369 9.07 13.66 -20.00
CA TRP A 369 7.79 14.30 -20.31
C TRP A 369 7.60 14.69 -21.78
N SER A 370 8.68 15.01 -22.50
CA SER A 370 8.65 15.30 -23.94
C SER A 370 8.09 14.14 -24.77
N ASP A 371 8.23 12.88 -24.34
CA ASP A 371 7.70 11.72 -25.05
C ASP A 371 6.16 11.66 -25.00
N TYR A 372 5.56 12.42 -24.06
CA TYR A 372 4.11 12.50 -23.86
C TYR A 372 3.53 13.80 -24.43
N ASP A 373 4.37 14.76 -24.80
CA ASP A 373 3.95 16.08 -25.29
C ASP A 373 3.75 16.08 -26.81
N LEU A 374 2.58 15.67 -27.25
CA LEU A 374 2.30 15.42 -28.66
C LEU A 374 0.99 16.07 -29.08
N ALA A 375 1.02 16.77 -30.22
CA ALA A 375 -0.12 17.49 -30.80
C ALA A 375 -1.34 16.60 -31.06
N LYS A 376 -1.09 15.33 -31.42
CA LYS A 376 -2.16 14.37 -31.70
C LYS A 376 -2.99 14.15 -30.45
N ALA A 377 -4.26 14.56 -30.53
CA ALA A 377 -5.27 14.34 -29.50
C ALA A 377 -5.30 12.86 -29.08
N VAL A 378 -5.44 12.65 -27.77
CA VAL A 378 -5.54 11.33 -27.16
C VAL A 378 -6.84 11.25 -26.38
N SER A 379 -7.68 10.26 -26.71
CA SER A 379 -8.84 9.89 -25.89
C SER A 379 -8.41 9.00 -24.75
N TYR A 380 -8.98 9.14 -23.54
CA TYR A 380 -8.66 8.27 -22.39
C TYR A 380 -9.07 6.81 -22.59
#